data_AF-A0A1V9W096-F1
#
_entry.id   AF-A0A1V9W096-F1
#
_cell.length_a   1.000
_cell.length_b   1.000
_cell.length_c   1.000
_cell.angle_alpha   90.00
_cell.angle_beta   90.00
_cell.angle_gamma   90.00
#
_symmetry.space_group_name_H-M   'P 1'
#
loop_
_entity.id
_entity.type
_entity.pdbx_description
1 polymer ?
#
loop_
_entity_poly.entity_id
_entity_poly.type
_entity_poly.pdbx_seq_one_letter_code
_entity_poly.pdbx_strand_id
1 'polypeptide(L)'
;MNLINVVRKAAKECKLTEKEFINEIINYYLINSKNTIEYLDISKQRLSNMKKQGKLLEVEKGLYFRSEVEEFKLIQNEVREKYHHQKVYDLFPAYKEIGDTLIINFLRFFDCVTMVKHNCTNSMYNNHLENALTAILKYVTSNQDVFMLEHEGFDYVEDKLDIQESQIKKKFDTEFFKEYLESKTAYILGVNKIGNFNEILSALNKTSSSNK
;
A
#
# COMPACT_ATOMS: atom_id res chain seq x y z
N MET A 1 12.20 -15.51 -51.33
CA MET A 1 12.56 -16.72 -50.56
C MET A 1 11.27 -17.29 -49.97
N ASN A 2 10.93 -18.56 -50.21
CA ASN A 2 9.68 -19.14 -49.75
C ASN A 2 9.80 -19.58 -48.29
N LEU A 3 8.97 -19.05 -47.38
CA LEU A 3 8.99 -19.34 -45.94
C LEU A 3 8.91 -20.84 -45.66
N ILE A 4 8.12 -21.59 -46.42
CA ILE A 4 7.99 -23.05 -46.30
C ILE A 4 9.32 -23.74 -46.57
N ASN A 5 10.06 -23.28 -47.58
CA ASN A 5 11.38 -23.82 -47.90
C ASN A 5 12.42 -23.48 -46.82
N VAL A 6 12.30 -22.31 -46.19
CA VAL A 6 13.16 -21.90 -45.07
C VAL A 6 12.90 -22.78 -43.85
N VAL A 7 11.64 -22.94 -43.45
CA VAL A 7 11.23 -23.77 -42.32
C VAL A 7 11.64 -25.23 -42.53
N ARG A 8 11.40 -25.79 -43.72
CA ARG A 8 11.79 -27.18 -44.04
C ARG A 8 13.29 -27.40 -43.95
N LYS A 9 14.07 -26.45 -44.47
CA LYS A 9 15.54 -26.51 -44.41
C LYS A 9 16.02 -26.45 -42.96
N ALA A 10 15.54 -25.47 -42.19
CA ALA A 10 15.94 -25.27 -40.80
C ALA A 10 15.53 -26.45 -39.89
N ALA A 11 14.30 -26.97 -40.05
CA ALA A 11 13.84 -28.14 -39.31
C ALA A 11 14.73 -29.37 -39.56
N LYS A 12 15.12 -29.61 -40.83
CA LYS A 12 16.03 -30.69 -41.20
C LYS A 12 17.43 -30.52 -40.58
N GLU A 13 17.97 -29.31 -40.58
CA GLU A 13 19.26 -29.00 -39.95
C GLU A 13 19.23 -29.23 -38.43
N CYS A 14 18.12 -28.90 -37.78
CA CYS A 14 17.91 -29.12 -36.35
C CYS A 14 17.47 -30.55 -35.97
N LYS A 15 17.28 -31.45 -36.95
CA LYS A 15 16.74 -32.82 -36.75
C LYS A 15 15.35 -32.82 -36.07
N LEU A 16 14.53 -31.83 -36.38
CA LEU A 16 13.15 -31.69 -35.89
C LEU A 16 12.16 -31.84 -37.05
N THR A 17 10.91 -32.15 -36.73
CA THR A 17 9.81 -31.95 -37.69
C THR A 17 9.57 -30.46 -37.92
N GLU A 18 8.97 -30.10 -39.06
CA GLU A 18 8.59 -28.70 -39.35
C GLU A 18 7.70 -28.12 -38.23
N LYS A 19 6.80 -28.94 -37.67
CA LYS A 19 5.90 -28.57 -36.57
C LYS A 19 6.65 -28.31 -35.26
N GLU A 20 7.57 -29.20 -34.88
CA GLU A 20 8.39 -29.02 -33.67
C GLU A 20 9.26 -27.78 -33.79
N PHE A 21 9.91 -27.59 -34.94
CA PHE A 21 10.71 -26.40 -35.19
C PHE A 21 9.89 -25.10 -35.04
N ILE A 22 8.69 -25.05 -35.64
CA ILE A 22 7.79 -23.89 -35.48
C ILE A 22 7.42 -23.68 -34.01
N ASN A 23 7.09 -24.75 -33.28
CA ASN A 23 6.76 -24.65 -31.86
C ASN A 23 7.93 -24.11 -31.03
N GLU A 24 9.16 -24.55 -31.28
CA GLU A 24 10.35 -24.04 -30.60
C GLU A 24 10.55 -22.54 -30.88
N ILE A 25 10.40 -22.11 -32.13
CA ILE A 25 10.47 -20.69 -32.50
C ILE A 25 9.38 -19.88 -31.79
N ILE A 26 8.14 -20.37 -31.78
CA ILE A 26 7.04 -19.70 -31.07
C ILE A 26 7.35 -19.60 -29.58
N ASN A 27 7.80 -20.67 -28.93
CA ASN A 27 8.10 -20.68 -27.50
C ASN A 27 9.31 -19.80 -27.13
N TYR A 28 10.25 -19.66 -28.06
CA TYR A 28 11.41 -18.80 -27.92
C TYR A 28 11.02 -17.32 -27.95
N TYR A 29 10.28 -16.90 -28.98
CA TYR A 29 9.95 -15.48 -29.19
C TYR A 29 8.67 -15.01 -28.50
N LEU A 30 7.72 -15.90 -28.27
CA LEU A 30 6.40 -15.57 -27.73
C LEU A 30 6.16 -16.22 -26.37
N ILE A 31 5.33 -15.56 -25.57
CA ILE A 31 4.88 -16.02 -24.27
C ILE A 31 3.37 -15.84 -24.17
N ASN A 32 2.69 -16.86 -23.61
CA ASN A 32 1.24 -16.82 -23.44
C ASN A 32 0.85 -16.05 -22.17
N SER A 33 -0.41 -15.61 -22.11
CA SER A 33 -0.96 -14.81 -21.01
C SER A 33 -0.75 -15.42 -19.62
N LYS A 34 -0.85 -16.75 -19.48
CA LYS A 34 -0.64 -17.42 -18.18
C LYS A 34 0.80 -17.26 -17.73
N ASN A 35 1.74 -17.58 -18.62
CA ASN A 35 3.16 -17.50 -18.34
C ASN A 35 3.60 -16.03 -18.16
N THR A 36 2.99 -15.07 -18.87
CA THR A 36 3.23 -13.64 -18.68
C THR A 36 2.81 -13.16 -17.28
N ILE A 37 1.63 -13.59 -16.81
CA ILE A 37 1.12 -13.28 -15.46
C ILE A 37 2.09 -13.80 -14.40
N GLU A 38 2.51 -15.06 -14.53
CA GLU A 38 3.43 -15.71 -13.60
C GLU A 38 4.81 -15.02 -13.63
N TYR A 39 5.35 -14.73 -14.81
CA TYR A 39 6.66 -14.11 -14.97
C TYR A 39 6.70 -12.67 -14.43
N LEU A 40 5.66 -11.87 -14.72
CA LEU A 40 5.57 -10.50 -14.23
C LEU A 40 5.11 -10.38 -12.77
N ASP A 41 4.59 -11.47 -12.19
CA ASP A 41 3.98 -11.49 -10.86
C ASP A 41 2.88 -10.42 -10.72
N ILE A 42 1.89 -10.49 -11.60
CA ILE A 42 0.77 -9.52 -11.66
C ILE A 42 -0.58 -10.23 -11.73
N SER A 43 -1.66 -9.54 -11.36
CA SER A 43 -3.01 -10.10 -11.52
C SER A 43 -3.46 -10.12 -12.99
N LYS A 44 -4.39 -11.01 -13.33
CA LYS A 44 -5.06 -11.04 -14.65
C LYS A 44 -5.71 -9.69 -15.01
N GLN A 45 -6.26 -9.00 -14.01
CA GLN A 45 -6.84 -7.66 -14.20
C GLN A 45 -5.76 -6.64 -14.57
N ARG A 46 -4.58 -6.72 -13.95
CA ARG A 46 -3.45 -5.84 -14.26
C ARG A 46 -2.96 -6.07 -15.69
N LEU A 47 -2.81 -7.31 -16.14
CA LEU A 47 -2.44 -7.62 -17.53
C LEU A 47 -3.46 -7.03 -18.52
N SER A 48 -4.76 -7.20 -18.25
CA SER A 48 -5.84 -6.62 -19.08
C SER A 48 -5.75 -5.09 -19.18
N ASN A 49 -5.45 -4.42 -18.07
CA ASN A 49 -5.27 -2.97 -18.07
C ASN A 49 -4.02 -2.53 -18.84
N MET A 50 -2.91 -3.26 -18.71
CA MET A 50 -1.67 -2.98 -19.45
C MET A 50 -1.88 -3.07 -20.96
N LYS A 51 -2.59 -4.11 -21.40
CA LYS A 51 -3.03 -4.26 -22.79
C LYS A 51 -3.88 -3.06 -23.25
N LYS A 52 -4.91 -2.69 -22.49
CA LYS A 52 -5.79 -1.54 -22.84
C LYS A 52 -5.04 -0.22 -22.92
N GLN A 53 -3.99 -0.04 -22.12
CA GLN A 53 -3.16 1.15 -22.08
C GLN A 53 -2.04 1.15 -23.13
N GLY A 54 -1.91 0.09 -23.93
CA GLY A 54 -0.82 -0.04 -24.92
C GLY A 54 0.56 -0.23 -24.30
N LYS A 55 0.65 -0.58 -23.01
CA LYS A 55 1.93 -0.78 -22.30
C LYS A 55 2.56 -2.14 -22.56
N LEU A 56 1.75 -3.11 -22.97
CA LEU A 56 2.20 -4.42 -23.42
C LEU A 56 1.38 -4.76 -24.67
N LEU A 57 2.07 -4.97 -25.79
CA LEU A 57 1.43 -5.20 -27.07
C LEU A 57 1.13 -6.69 -27.23
N GLU A 58 -0.13 -6.99 -27.52
CA GLU A 58 -0.57 -8.34 -27.81
C GLU A 58 -0.37 -8.60 -29.31
N VAL A 59 0.45 -9.60 -29.64
CA VAL A 59 0.79 -9.96 -31.03
C VAL A 59 -0.40 -10.63 -31.70
N GLU A 60 -1.02 -11.54 -30.98
CA GLU A 60 -2.20 -12.31 -31.35
C GLU A 60 -2.92 -12.68 -30.05
N LYS A 61 -4.21 -13.01 -30.10
CA LYS A 61 -5.02 -13.23 -28.90
C LYS A 61 -4.35 -14.14 -27.86
N GLY A 62 -3.88 -13.54 -26.78
CA GLY A 62 -3.25 -14.17 -25.62
C GLY A 62 -1.74 -14.39 -25.72
N LEU A 63 -1.08 -13.93 -26.78
CA LEU A 63 0.35 -14.07 -27.06
C LEU A 63 1.05 -12.71 -27.09
N TYR A 64 2.22 -12.65 -26.47
CA TYR A 64 3.05 -11.45 -26.32
C TYR A 64 4.48 -11.75 -26.76
N PHE A 65 5.22 -10.76 -27.23
CA PHE A 65 6.66 -10.91 -27.43
C PHE A 65 7.36 -11.07 -26.08
N ARG A 66 8.19 -12.11 -25.97
CA ARG A 66 8.95 -12.38 -24.74
C ARG A 66 9.88 -11.22 -24.39
N SER A 67 10.55 -10.64 -25.38
CA SER A 67 11.46 -9.50 -25.19
C SER A 67 10.78 -8.30 -24.55
N GLU A 68 9.55 -7.97 -24.94
CA GLU A 68 8.79 -6.86 -24.37
C GLU A 68 8.37 -7.15 -22.92
N VAL A 69 7.99 -8.40 -22.63
CA VAL A 69 7.67 -8.84 -21.26
C VAL A 69 8.91 -8.78 -20.37
N GLU A 70 10.08 -9.16 -20.89
CA GLU A 70 11.37 -9.10 -20.19
C GLU A 70 11.80 -7.65 -19.93
N GLU A 71 11.72 -6.78 -20.92
CA GLU A 71 11.99 -5.34 -20.77
C GLU A 71 11.07 -4.72 -19.71
N PHE A 72 9.78 -5.08 -19.73
CA PHE A 72 8.85 -4.62 -18.71
C PHE A 72 9.21 -5.12 -17.31
N LYS A 73 9.71 -6.36 -17.18
CA LYS A 73 10.18 -6.90 -15.90
C LYS A 73 11.39 -6.13 -15.39
N LEU A 74 12.32 -5.78 -16.27
CA LEU A 74 13.48 -4.97 -15.92
C LEU A 74 13.06 -3.58 -15.45
N ILE A 75 12.21 -2.88 -16.19
CA ILE A 75 11.67 -1.57 -15.77
C ILE A 75 10.92 -1.68 -14.45
N GLN A 76 10.12 -2.74 -14.25
CA GLN A 76 9.43 -2.99 -12.99
C GLN A 76 10.43 -3.16 -11.84
N ASN A 77 11.51 -3.90 -12.06
CA ASN A 77 12.55 -4.13 -11.07
C ASN A 77 13.35 -2.85 -10.79
N GLU A 78 13.71 -2.06 -11.80
CA GLU A 78 14.40 -0.78 -11.63
C GLU A 78 13.53 0.23 -10.86
N VAL A 79 12.23 0.32 -11.18
CA VAL A 79 11.28 1.13 -10.42
C VAL A 79 11.17 0.59 -9.00
N ARG A 80 11.17 -0.73 -8.81
CA ARG A 80 11.18 -1.33 -7.47
C ARG A 80 12.47 -1.00 -6.74
N GLU A 81 13.64 -1.10 -7.33
CA GLU A 81 14.90 -0.78 -6.66
C GLU A 81 15.03 0.72 -6.36
N LYS A 82 14.55 1.57 -7.28
CA LYS A 82 14.61 3.04 -7.15
C LYS A 82 13.64 3.59 -6.11
N TYR A 83 12.44 3.01 -5.99
CA TYR A 83 11.37 3.50 -5.11
C TYR A 83 11.06 2.58 -3.92
N HIS A 84 11.45 1.31 -3.98
CA HIS A 84 11.50 0.37 -2.86
C HIS A 84 12.95 0.08 -2.48
N HIS A 85 13.63 1.08 -1.90
CA HIS A 85 14.47 0.72 -0.76
C HIS A 85 13.53 -0.02 0.19
N GLN A 86 13.72 -1.32 0.39
CA GLN A 86 12.92 -2.12 1.32
C GLN A 86 13.07 -1.58 2.75
N LYS A 87 12.43 -0.46 3.06
CA LYS A 87 11.84 -0.34 4.39
C LYS A 87 10.68 -1.31 4.35
N VAL A 88 10.84 -2.42 5.07
CA VAL A 88 9.72 -3.24 5.51
C VAL A 88 8.62 -2.25 5.91
N TYR A 89 7.42 -2.38 5.33
CA TYR A 89 6.31 -1.51 5.71
C TYR A 89 5.97 -1.85 7.15
N ASP A 90 6.63 -1.14 8.07
CA ASP A 90 6.42 -1.32 9.48
C ASP A 90 5.10 -0.61 9.83
N LEU A 91 4.17 -1.36 10.41
CA LEU A 91 2.93 -0.81 10.96
C LEU A 91 3.20 0.09 12.18
N PHE A 92 4.43 0.07 12.69
CA PHE A 92 4.87 0.81 13.86
C PHE A 92 6.10 1.69 13.54
N PRO A 93 6.22 2.86 14.18
CA PRO A 93 5.21 3.47 15.02
C PRO A 93 4.13 4.17 14.17
N ALA A 94 2.86 4.02 14.57
CA ALA A 94 1.74 4.76 13.97
C ALA A 94 1.59 6.21 14.47
N TYR A 95 2.38 6.63 15.46
CA TYR A 95 2.42 8.01 15.95
C TYR A 95 3.82 8.35 16.48
N LYS A 96 4.17 9.63 16.58
CA LYS A 96 5.40 10.11 17.24
C LYS A 96 5.18 11.45 17.90
N GLU A 97 5.96 11.73 18.94
CA GLU A 97 5.94 12.96 19.73
C GLU A 97 7.12 13.85 19.34
N ILE A 98 6.86 15.12 19.01
CA ILE A 98 7.85 16.13 18.60
C ILE A 98 7.59 17.42 19.40
N GLY A 99 8.25 17.54 20.56
CA GLY A 99 8.01 18.65 21.49
C GLY A 99 6.54 18.71 21.91
N ASP A 100 5.89 19.86 21.71
CA ASP A 100 4.45 20.06 21.99
C ASP A 100 3.53 19.64 20.84
N THR A 101 4.00 18.77 19.95
CA THR A 101 3.23 18.33 18.80
C THR A 101 3.23 16.82 18.68
N LEU A 102 2.04 16.23 18.56
CA LEU A 102 1.83 14.81 18.29
C LEU A 102 1.51 14.62 16.81
N ILE A 103 2.20 13.69 16.15
CA ILE A 103 1.94 13.34 14.75
C ILE A 103 1.47 11.91 14.68
N ILE A 104 0.37 11.69 13.95
CA ILE A 104 -0.21 10.37 13.70
C ILE A 104 -0.05 10.04 12.22
N ASN A 105 0.45 8.85 11.91
CA ASN A 105 0.47 8.32 10.56
C ASN A 105 -0.92 7.79 10.21
N PHE A 106 -1.62 8.44 9.27
CA PHE A 106 -2.97 8.08 8.86
C PHE A 106 -3.07 6.59 8.46
N LEU A 107 -2.16 6.14 7.60
CA LEU A 107 -2.21 4.80 7.00
C LEU A 107 -1.93 3.73 8.04
N ARG A 108 -0.81 3.84 8.77
CA ARG A 108 -0.42 2.88 9.83
C ARG A 108 -1.46 2.81 10.95
N PHE A 109 -2.05 3.94 11.34
CA PHE A 109 -3.08 3.98 12.38
C PHE A 109 -4.31 3.17 11.96
N PHE A 110 -4.86 3.41 10.76
CA PHE A 110 -6.06 2.69 10.32
C PHE A 110 -5.79 1.23 9.93
N ASP A 111 -4.58 0.89 9.50
CA ASP A 111 -4.17 -0.52 9.36
C ASP A 111 -4.20 -1.24 10.72
N CYS A 112 -3.65 -0.63 11.77
CA CYS A 112 -3.73 -1.18 13.13
C CYS A 112 -5.20 -1.31 13.59
N VAL A 113 -6.05 -0.30 13.35
CA VAL A 113 -7.47 -0.35 13.70
C VAL A 113 -8.17 -1.51 12.97
N THR A 114 -7.84 -1.74 11.70
CA THR A 114 -8.38 -2.84 10.91
C THR A 114 -8.00 -4.19 11.53
N MET A 115 -6.75 -4.35 11.98
CA MET A 115 -6.31 -5.56 12.66
C MET A 115 -7.12 -5.82 13.95
N VAL A 116 -7.32 -4.80 14.79
CA VAL A 116 -8.11 -4.92 16.02
C VAL A 116 -9.59 -5.19 15.74
N LYS A 117 -10.19 -4.49 14.77
CA LYS A 117 -11.59 -4.66 14.37
C LYS A 117 -11.93 -6.11 13.98
N HIS A 118 -11.00 -6.78 13.31
CA HIS A 118 -11.17 -8.16 12.87
C HIS A 118 -10.71 -9.20 13.91
N ASN A 119 -10.63 -8.81 15.19
CA ASN A 119 -10.24 -9.66 16.32
C ASN A 119 -8.88 -10.34 16.12
N CYS A 120 -7.88 -9.60 15.61
CA CYS A 120 -6.52 -10.12 15.59
C CYS A 120 -6.07 -10.48 17.01
N THR A 121 -5.55 -11.69 17.20
CA THR A 121 -5.05 -12.18 18.50
C THR A 121 -3.73 -11.54 18.92
N ASN A 122 -3.09 -10.76 18.03
CA ASN A 122 -1.87 -10.06 18.33
C ASN A 122 -2.16 -8.78 19.14
N SER A 123 -1.81 -8.84 20.44
CA SER A 123 -2.00 -7.74 21.38
C SER A 123 -1.19 -6.48 21.05
N MET A 124 -0.12 -6.59 20.24
CA MET A 124 0.70 -5.42 19.90
C MET A 124 -0.10 -4.33 19.20
N TYR A 125 -1.02 -4.68 18.30
CA TYR A 125 -1.84 -3.67 17.61
C TYR A 125 -2.76 -2.92 18.55
N ASN A 126 -3.44 -3.64 19.45
CA ASN A 126 -4.32 -3.02 20.42
C ASN A 126 -3.53 -2.14 21.41
N ASN A 127 -2.44 -2.66 21.98
CA ASN A 127 -1.59 -1.90 22.91
C ASN A 127 -1.06 -0.62 22.25
N HIS A 128 -0.64 -0.70 20.99
CA HIS A 128 -0.15 0.46 20.25
C HIS A 128 -1.24 1.50 19.99
N LEU A 129 -2.47 1.06 19.66
CA LEU A 129 -3.61 1.96 19.50
C LEU A 129 -4.07 2.57 20.83
N GLU A 130 -4.03 1.82 21.92
CA GLU A 130 -4.32 2.35 23.26
C GLU A 130 -3.34 3.45 23.65
N ASN A 131 -2.05 3.24 23.37
CA ASN A 131 -1.02 4.26 23.56
C ASN A 131 -1.26 5.47 22.66
N ALA A 132 -1.63 5.27 21.40
CA ALA A 132 -1.96 6.35 20.48
C ALA A 132 -3.15 7.19 20.97
N LEU A 133 -4.27 6.56 21.38
CA LEU A 133 -5.43 7.30 21.90
C LEU A 133 -5.10 8.03 23.21
N THR A 134 -4.31 7.43 24.08
CA THR A 134 -3.83 8.05 25.32
C THR A 134 -2.96 9.28 25.03
N ALA A 135 -2.05 9.17 24.06
CA ALA A 135 -1.21 10.28 23.63
C ALA A 135 -2.05 11.42 23.03
N ILE A 136 -3.02 11.10 22.16
CA ILE A 136 -3.93 12.12 21.60
C ILE A 136 -4.66 12.85 22.72
N LEU A 137 -5.27 12.11 23.66
CA LEU A 137 -5.98 12.68 24.80
C LEU A 137 -5.08 13.64 25.60
N LYS A 138 -3.87 13.20 25.94
CA LYS A 138 -2.89 14.01 26.69
C LYS A 138 -2.60 15.34 25.97
N TYR A 139 -2.31 15.30 24.68
CA TYR A 139 -1.94 16.50 23.92
C TYR A 139 -3.13 17.43 23.72
N VAL A 140 -4.30 16.91 23.30
CA VAL A 140 -5.46 17.78 23.06
C VAL A 140 -5.97 18.44 24.36
N THR A 141 -5.90 17.75 25.50
CA THR A 141 -6.31 18.32 26.80
C THR A 141 -5.30 19.30 27.39
N SER A 142 -4.03 19.21 26.97
CA SER A 142 -3.00 20.17 27.29
C SER A 142 -2.96 21.36 26.31
N ASN A 143 -3.95 21.46 25.41
CA ASN A 143 -4.02 22.45 24.34
C ASN A 143 -2.77 22.48 23.44
N GLN A 144 -2.16 21.30 23.26
CA GLN A 144 -1.03 21.05 22.38
C GLN A 144 -1.51 20.56 21.00
N ASP A 145 -0.65 20.68 20.00
CA ASP A 145 -1.02 20.37 18.62
C ASP A 145 -1.03 18.85 18.36
N VAL A 146 -2.07 18.38 17.68
CA VAL A 146 -2.15 17.00 17.20
C VAL A 146 -2.51 16.99 15.72
N PHE A 147 -1.66 16.39 14.90
CA PHE A 147 -1.83 16.30 13.46
C PHE A 147 -1.84 14.84 12.99
N MET A 148 -2.61 14.57 11.94
CA MET A 148 -2.59 13.31 11.24
C MET A 148 -2.17 13.54 9.79
N LEU A 149 -1.09 12.87 9.39
CA LEU A 149 -0.40 13.06 8.10
C LEU A 149 -0.48 11.77 7.26
N GLU A 150 -0.29 11.92 5.95
CA GLU A 150 -0.01 10.79 5.06
C GLU A 150 1.30 10.09 5.45
N HIS A 151 1.48 8.86 4.98
CA HIS A 151 2.66 8.05 5.32
C HIS A 151 3.98 8.74 4.98
N GLU A 152 4.09 9.33 3.78
CA GLU A 152 5.29 10.09 3.38
C GLU A 152 5.54 11.27 4.31
N GLY A 153 4.52 12.10 4.59
CA GLY A 153 4.65 13.24 5.50
C GLY A 153 5.04 12.82 6.92
N PHE A 154 4.53 11.69 7.41
CA PHE A 154 4.93 11.19 8.72
C PHE A 154 6.40 10.78 8.78
N ASP A 155 6.91 10.09 7.77
CA ASP A 155 8.28 9.56 7.79
C ASP A 155 9.34 10.66 7.61
N TYR A 156 9.03 11.78 6.96
CA TYR A 156 9.96 12.89 6.72
C TYR A 156 9.99 13.98 7.79
N VAL A 157 8.95 14.09 8.62
CA VAL A 157 8.89 15.18 9.62
C VAL A 157 9.85 14.89 10.78
N GLU A 158 10.87 15.73 10.97
CA GLU A 158 11.79 15.64 12.10
C GLU A 158 11.52 16.75 13.13
N ASP A 159 11.01 17.90 12.70
CA ASP A 159 10.70 19.03 13.58
C ASP A 159 9.37 19.75 13.24
N LYS A 160 9.08 20.85 13.94
CA LYS A 160 7.83 21.61 13.78
C LYS A 160 7.73 22.37 12.44
N LEU A 161 8.86 22.72 11.80
CA LEU A 161 8.87 23.43 10.51
C LEU A 161 8.42 22.50 9.39
N ASP A 162 8.87 21.24 9.42
CA ASP A 162 8.50 20.22 8.41
C ASP A 162 6.99 19.96 8.35
N ILE A 163 6.29 20.15 9.49
CA ILE A 163 4.84 19.96 9.57
C ILE A 163 4.10 20.95 8.67
N GLN A 164 4.57 22.20 8.56
CA GLN A 164 3.91 23.24 7.76
C GLN A 164 3.98 22.96 6.26
N GLU A 165 5.01 22.23 5.82
CA GLU A 165 5.20 21.83 4.42
C GLU A 165 4.50 20.50 4.10
N SER A 166 4.03 19.78 5.13
CA SER A 166 3.39 18.47 4.98
C SER A 166 1.89 18.56 4.63
N GLN A 167 1.37 17.58 3.90
CA GLN A 167 -0.07 17.47 3.65
C GLN A 167 -0.82 16.96 4.89
N ILE A 168 -1.34 17.91 5.68
CA ILE A 168 -2.15 17.61 6.87
C ILE A 168 -3.52 17.06 6.45
N LYS A 169 -3.84 15.84 6.88
CA LYS A 169 -5.17 15.23 6.66
C LYS A 169 -6.18 15.70 7.69
N LYS A 170 -5.76 15.77 8.96
CA LYS A 170 -6.59 16.20 10.07
C LYS A 170 -5.75 16.91 11.13
N LYS A 171 -6.36 17.92 11.75
CA LYS A 171 -5.92 18.50 13.02
C LYS A 171 -6.92 18.08 14.08
N PHE A 172 -6.44 17.69 15.26
CA PHE A 172 -7.29 17.37 16.39
C PHE A 172 -7.13 18.44 17.47
N ASP A 173 -8.25 19.03 17.87
CA ASP A 173 -8.42 19.69 19.16
C ASP A 173 -9.31 18.81 20.06
N THR A 174 -9.59 19.26 21.29
CA THR A 174 -10.38 18.47 22.25
C THR A 174 -11.79 18.18 21.74
N GLU A 175 -12.45 19.17 21.13
CA GLU A 175 -13.84 19.08 20.68
C GLU A 175 -13.93 18.16 19.46
N PHE A 176 -13.11 18.41 18.44
CA PHE A 176 -13.04 17.60 17.24
C PHE A 176 -12.65 16.15 17.56
N PHE A 177 -11.72 15.91 18.48
CA PHE A 177 -11.34 14.55 18.86
C PHE A 177 -12.51 13.80 19.49
N LYS A 178 -13.27 14.47 20.38
CA LYS A 178 -14.48 13.90 20.96
C LYS A 178 -15.53 13.61 19.89
N GLU A 179 -15.86 14.58 19.05
CA GLU A 179 -16.81 14.41 17.94
C GLU A 179 -16.40 13.26 17.01
N TYR A 180 -15.11 13.13 16.73
CA TYR A 180 -14.56 12.04 15.94
C TYR A 180 -14.83 10.68 16.59
N LEU A 181 -14.54 10.52 17.89
CA LEU A 181 -14.79 9.25 18.60
C LEU A 181 -16.28 8.90 18.69
N GLU A 182 -17.16 9.90 18.81
CA GLU A 182 -18.62 9.74 18.83
C GLU A 182 -19.22 9.51 17.42
N SER A 183 -18.44 9.77 16.37
CA SER A 183 -18.93 9.69 15.00
C SER A 183 -19.26 8.27 14.55
N LYS A 184 -20.28 8.15 13.68
CA LYS A 184 -20.62 6.90 12.99
C LYS A 184 -19.41 6.35 12.21
N THR A 185 -18.55 7.23 11.68
CA THR A 185 -17.34 6.86 10.95
C THR A 185 -16.36 6.10 11.83
N ALA A 186 -16.08 6.58 13.04
CA ALA A 186 -15.19 5.87 13.98
C ALA A 186 -15.71 4.47 14.30
N TYR A 187 -17.04 4.33 14.46
CA TYR A 187 -17.69 3.04 14.69
C TYR A 187 -17.59 2.08 13.49
N ILE A 188 -17.79 2.59 12.27
CA ILE A 188 -17.64 1.81 11.04
C ILE A 188 -16.19 1.35 10.85
N LEU A 189 -15.24 2.23 11.13
CA LEU A 189 -13.81 1.94 11.03
C LEU A 189 -13.33 0.98 12.13
N GLY A 190 -14.07 0.85 13.24
CA GLY A 190 -13.75 -0.06 14.34
C GLY A 190 -12.90 0.56 15.44
N VAL A 191 -12.79 1.88 15.49
CA VAL A 191 -12.06 2.62 16.56
C VAL A 191 -12.65 2.30 17.94
N ASN A 192 -13.96 2.08 18.01
CA ASN A 192 -14.67 1.65 19.22
C ASN A 192 -14.30 0.24 19.72
N LYS A 193 -13.46 -0.50 18.99
CA LYS A 193 -12.94 -1.81 19.38
C LYS A 193 -11.57 -1.73 20.07
N ILE A 194 -10.94 -0.56 20.10
CA ILE A 194 -9.68 -0.33 20.83
C ILE A 194 -9.99 -0.43 22.33
N GLY A 195 -9.18 -1.18 23.08
CA GLY A 195 -9.51 -1.57 24.45
C GLY A 195 -9.81 -0.40 25.40
N ASN A 196 -9.05 0.69 25.33
CA ASN A 196 -9.26 1.88 26.16
C ASN A 196 -10.26 2.90 25.60
N PHE A 197 -11.01 2.59 24.52
CA PHE A 197 -11.90 3.55 23.86
C PHE A 197 -12.90 4.24 24.83
N ASN A 198 -13.58 3.45 25.67
CA ASN A 198 -14.58 3.98 26.61
C ASN A 198 -13.96 4.85 27.71
N GLU A 199 -12.73 4.54 28.12
CA GLU A 199 -11.99 5.31 29.12
C GLU A 199 -11.62 6.68 28.55
N ILE A 200 -11.09 6.72 27.32
CA ILE A 200 -10.74 7.95 26.61
C ILE A 200 -11.98 8.84 26.39
N LEU A 201 -13.09 8.26 25.93
CA LEU A 201 -14.34 9.00 25.72
C LEU A 201 -14.90 9.56 27.04
N SER A 202 -14.83 8.77 28.12
CA SER A 202 -15.25 9.22 29.45
C SER A 202 -14.38 10.35 30.00
N ALA A 203 -13.07 10.31 29.74
CA ALA A 203 -12.14 11.37 30.13
C ALA A 203 -12.48 12.69 29.43
N LEU A 204 -12.67 12.68 28.10
CA LEU A 204 -13.07 13.87 27.32
C LEU A 204 -14.38 14.48 27.82
N ASN A 205 -15.35 13.63 28.17
CA ASN A 205 -16.64 14.08 28.70
C ASN A 205 -16.50 14.79 30.06
N LYS A 206 -15.58 14.36 30.93
CA LYS A 206 -15.32 15.04 32.21
C LYS A 206 -14.67 16.41 32.00
N THR A 207 -13.74 16.53 31.06
CA THR A 207 -13.04 17.79 30.78
C THR A 207 -13.99 18.87 30.27
N SER A 208 -15.00 18.51 29.48
CA SER A 208 -16.05 19.45 29.02
C SER A 208 -17.00 19.93 30.12
N SER A 209 -17.10 19.21 31.24
CA SER A 209 -17.96 19.56 32.38
C SER A 209 -17.30 20.53 33.36
N SER A 210 -15.97 20.65 33.32
CA SER A 210 -15.19 21.52 34.22
C SER A 210 -14.96 22.92 33.67
N ASN A 211 -15.27 23.15 32.39
CA ASN A 211 -15.17 24.45 31.71
C ASN A 211 -16.54 25.14 31.51
N LYS A 212 -17.59 24.66 32.19
CA LYS A 212 -18.91 25.30 32.29
C LYS A 212 -19.14 25.77 33.72
#